data_AF-A0A381RUM4-F1
#
_entry.id   AF-A0A381RUM4-F1
#
_cell.length_a   1.000
_cell.length_b   1.000
_cell.length_c   1.000
_cell.angle_alpha   90.00
_cell.angle_beta   90.00
_cell.angle_gamma   90.00
#
_symmetry.space_group_name_H-M   'P 1'
#
loop_
_entity.id
_entity.type
_entity.pdbx_description
1 polymer ?
#
loop_
_entity_poly.entity_id
_entity_poly.type
_entity_poly.pdbx_seq_one_letter_code
_entity_poly.pdbx_strand_id
1 'polypeptide(L)' 'VLDIYGSEDYPAVHRLAPIRLEKIQLGGHLGSTQVVVDGADHDFTAYTGTMAQTISRWLDSLTF' A
#
# COMPACT_ATOMS: atom_id res chain seq x y z
N VAL A 1 1.29 -9.50 3.04
CA VAL A 1 0.17 -8.55 2.83
C VAL A 1 0.74 -7.26 2.27
N LEU A 2 0.11 -6.73 1.22
CA LEU A 2 0.40 -5.38 0.73
C LEU A 2 -0.72 -4.44 1.19
N ASP A 3 -0.38 -3.40 1.94
CA ASP A 3 -1.26 -2.28 2.25
C ASP A 3 -0.84 -1.09 1.39
N ILE A 4 -1.70 -0.66 0.46
CA ILE A 4 -1.41 0.39 -0.51
C ILE A 4 -2.53 1.44 -0.48
N TYR A 5 -2.16 2.71 -0.41
CA TYR A 5 -3.10 3.83 -0.42
C TYR A 5 -2.49 5.08 -1.08
N GLY A 6 -3.33 6.01 -1.50
CA GLY A 6 -2.89 7.26 -2.11
C GLY A 6 -2.45 8.30 -1.06
N SER A 7 -1.55 9.22 -1.43
CA SER A 7 -1.16 10.31 -0.53
C SER A 7 -2.24 11.39 -0.40
N GLU A 8 -3.18 11.46 -1.35
CA GLU A 8 -4.33 12.37 -1.36
C GLU A 8 -5.64 11.64 -1.00
N ASP A 9 -5.52 10.47 -0.36
CA ASP A 9 -6.65 9.67 0.10
C ASP A 9 -7.39 10.39 1.26
N TYR A 10 -8.57 9.88 1.61
CA TYR A 10 -9.38 10.44 2.67
C TYR A 10 -8.63 10.47 4.01
N PRO A 11 -8.85 11.49 4.86
CA PRO A 11 -8.17 11.62 6.14
C PRO A 11 -8.29 10.39 7.06
N ALA A 12 -9.39 9.63 6.95
CA ALA A 12 -9.57 8.41 7.70
C ALA A 12 -8.54 7.33 7.33
N VAL A 13 -8.15 7.20 6.06
CA VAL A 13 -7.15 6.23 5.60
C VAL A 13 -5.79 6.54 6.20
N HIS A 14 -5.39 7.82 6.17
CA HIS A 14 -4.13 8.29 6.77
C HIS A 14 -4.09 8.08 8.29
N ARG A 15 -5.18 8.37 9.00
CA ARG A 15 -5.25 8.14 10.47
C ARG A 15 -5.08 6.67 10.83
N LEU A 16 -5.58 5.76 9.99
CA LEU A 16 -5.53 4.31 10.24
C LEU A 16 -4.26 3.65 9.70
N ALA A 17 -3.58 4.25 8.71
CA ALA A 17 -2.37 3.70 8.11
C ALA A 17 -1.28 3.30 9.13
N PRO A 18 -0.88 4.13 10.11
CA PRO A 18 0.14 3.71 11.09
C PRO A 18 -0.32 2.52 11.94
N ILE A 19 -1.61 2.43 12.26
CA ILE A 19 -2.18 1.31 13.01
C ILE A 19 -2.14 0.03 12.17
N ARG A 20 -2.47 0.10 10.87
CA ARG A 20 -2.37 -1.05 9.96
C ARG A 20 -0.92 -1.51 9.82
N LEU A 21 0.03 -0.57 9.71
CA LEU A 21 1.46 -0.89 9.64
C LEU A 21 1.95 -1.63 10.89
N GLU A 22 1.57 -1.16 12.09
CA GLU A 22 1.90 -1.85 13.34
C GLU A 22 1.39 -3.31 13.34
N LYS A 23 0.14 -3.54 12.89
CA LYS A 23 -0.43 -4.89 12.80
C LYS A 23 0.28 -5.76 11.76
N ILE A 24 0.67 -5.19 10.62
CA ILE A 24 1.47 -5.88 9.61
C ILE A 24 2.82 -6.33 10.20
N GLN A 25 3.49 -5.44 10.93
CA GLN A 25 4.77 -5.73 11.56
C GLN A 25 4.66 -6.81 12.65
N LEU A 26 3.61 -6.76 13.48
CA LEU A 26 3.34 -7.79 14.49
C LEU A 26 3.07 -9.18 13.87
N GLY A 27 2.51 -9.23 12.66
CA GLY A 27 2.29 -10.48 11.93
C GLY A 27 3.57 -11.15 11.42
N GLY A 28 4.69 -10.43 11.34
CA GLY A 28 6.03 -11.02 11.13
C GLY A 28 6.32 -11.62 9.74
N HIS A 29 5.42 -11.51 8.76
CA HIS A 29 5.68 -12.00 7.40
C HIS A 29 6.61 -11.06 6.63
N LEU A 30 7.82 -11.53 6.30
CA LEU A 30 8.87 -10.76 5.62
C LEU A 30 8.44 -10.08 4.32
N GLY A 31 7.53 -10.68 3.57
CA GLY A 31 7.01 -10.10 2.33
C GLY A 31 5.90 -9.07 2.53
N SER A 32 5.52 -8.73 3.76
CA SER A 32 4.46 -7.74 3.99
C SER A 32 5.01 -6.33 4.04
N THR A 33 4.30 -5.39 3.43
CA THR A 33 4.74 -3.99 3.35
C THR A 33 3.56 -3.02 3.25
N GLN A 34 3.79 -1.77 3.61
CA GLN A 34 2.88 -0.64 3.40
C GLN A 34 3.50 0.34 2.41
N VAL A 35 2.73 0.75 1.40
CA VAL A 35 3.18 1.67 0.33
C VAL A 35 2.20 2.82 0.19
N VAL A 36 2.74 4.03 0.03
CA VAL A 36 1.98 5.22 -0.32
C VAL A 36 2.27 5.57 -1.78
N VAL A 37 1.23 5.79 -2.58
CA VAL A 37 1.38 6.31 -3.95
C VAL A 37 1.20 7.82 -3.92
N ASP A 38 2.30 8.54 -4.17
CA ASP A 38 2.31 10.00 -4.17
C ASP A 38 1.40 10.58 -5.27
N GLY A 39 0.60 11.59 -4.91
CA GLY A 39 -0.41 12.23 -5.74
C GLY A 39 -1.67 11.42 -6.01
N ALA A 40 -1.78 10.17 -5.56
CA ALA A 40 -2.96 9.35 -5.80
C ALA A 40 -4.11 9.69 -4.84
N ASP A 41 -5.32 9.74 -5.39
CA ASP A 41 -6.58 9.84 -4.67
C ASP A 41 -7.03 8.46 -4.16
N HIS A 42 -8.18 8.41 -3.48
CA HIS A 42 -8.78 7.18 -2.94
C HIS A 42 -9.01 6.11 -4.02
N ASP A 43 -9.42 6.54 -5.21
CA ASP A 43 -9.82 5.66 -6.31
C ASP A 43 -8.67 5.35 -7.27
N PHE A 44 -7.49 5.93 -7.06
CA PHE A 44 -6.34 5.90 -7.96
C PHE A 44 -6.67 6.35 -9.40
N THR A 45 -7.61 7.28 -9.59
CA THR A 45 -8.20 7.61 -10.91
C THR A 45 -7.15 7.92 -11.98
N ALA A 46 -6.15 8.73 -11.64
CA ALA A 46 -5.02 9.08 -12.52
C ALA A 46 -3.80 8.15 -12.37
N TYR A 47 -3.84 7.22 -11.40
CA TYR A 47 -2.70 6.44 -10.93
C TYR A 47 -2.94 4.92 -11.01
N THR A 48 -4.00 4.45 -11.67
CA THR A 48 -4.31 3.02 -11.85
C THR A 48 -3.10 2.22 -12.35
N GLY A 49 -2.35 2.77 -13.31
CA GLY A 49 -1.13 2.14 -13.83
C GLY A 49 -0.03 2.02 -12.77
N THR A 50 0.21 3.09 -12.00
CA THR A 50 1.19 3.12 -10.91
C THR A 50 0.81 2.15 -9.77
N MET A 51 -0.47 2.11 -9.41
CA MET A 51 -1.01 1.16 -8.44
C MET A 51 -0.78 -0.28 -8.92
N ALA A 52 -1.20 -0.60 -10.15
CA ALA A 52 -1.04 -1.94 -10.73
C ALA A 52 0.44 -2.37 -10.79
N GLN A 53 1.34 -1.49 -11.27
CA GLN A 53 2.77 -1.79 -11.32
C GLN A 53 3.38 -2.00 -9.93
N THR A 54 2.91 -1.29 -8.91
CA THR A 54 3.36 -1.47 -7.53
C THR A 54 2.92 -2.82 -6.98
N ILE A 55 1.67 -3.22 -7.24
CA ILE A 55 1.15 -4.54 -6.88
C ILE A 55 1.93 -5.65 -7.60
N SER A 56 2.15 -5.52 -8.92
CA SER A 56 2.93 -6.49 -9.70
C SER A 56 4.35 -6.66 -9.17
N ARG A 57 5.08 -5.56 -8.95
CA ARG A 57 6.45 -5.62 -8.40
C ARG A 57 6.49 -6.27 -7.02
N TRP A 58 5.48 -5.99 -6.18
CA TRP A 58 5.37 -6.64 -4.89
C TRP A 58 5.15 -8.14 -5.04
N LEU A 59 4.22 -8.58 -5.90
CA LEU A 59 3.98 -10.01 -6.16
C LEU A 59 5.25 -10.71 -6.68
N ASP A 60 5.95 -10.10 -7.64
CA ASP A 60 7.19 -10.65 -8.19
C ASP A 60 8.24 -10.87 -7.10
N SER A 61 8.32 -9.95 -6.12
CA SER A 61 9.25 -10.06 -4.98
C SER A 61 8.94 -11.18 -3.99
N LEU A 62 7.74 -11.76 -4.03
CA LEU A 62 7.34 -12.88 -3.16
C LEU A 62 7.77 -14.24 -3.74
N THR A 63 8.05 -14.28 -5.03
CA THR A 63 8.48 -15.49 -5.73
C THR A 63 9.98 -15.70 -5.53
N PHE A 64 10.33 -16.83 -4.90
CA PHE A 64 11.69 -17.33 -4.76
C PHE A 64 12.06 -18.24 -5.94
#